data_AF-A0A8X7VJ70-F1
#
_entry.id   AF-A0A8X7VJ70-F1
#
_cell.length_a   1.000
_cell.length_b   1.000
_cell.length_c   1.000
_cell.angle_alpha   90.00
_cell.angle_beta   90.00
_cell.angle_gamma   90.00
#
_symmetry.space_group_name_H-M   'P 1'
#
loop_
_entity.id
_entity.type
_entity.pdbx_description
1 polymer ?
#
loop_
_entity_poly.entity_id
_entity_poly.type
_entity_poly.pdbx_seq_one_letter_code
_entity_poly.pdbx_strand_id
1 'polypeptide(L)'
;MGMYDDNLLGKNRIGNEIHALPLRLCRSSVAITPSPPVPASRSSQLTESLKLEHQLLRVTFEHYKKTIRANHRYLEKEVTSIVSSFGNLVADNNDWSKYVAVSRLTSLVSRLQGLKRKLEEGSNVENLQVQRCRARIDYLESADADNITGWNNTKLKRILVNKILDLADIDIFRDAEKVIDALKRREVASALAWCADNRTRLKKSKSKFEFQLRLQEFIELVRADSYKQAIHYARKHLKPWGATHMNELQHVLATLAFKSTTECTTYNFFFLCNFFSF
;
A
#
# COMPACT_ATOMS: atom_id res chain seq x y z
N MET A 1 -48.30 23.83 47.13
CA MET A 1 -49.55 24.61 47.22
C MET A 1 -50.25 24.47 45.86
N GLY A 2 -51.36 23.70 45.77
CA GLY A 2 -52.23 23.50 44.58
C GLY A 2 -51.61 22.64 43.46
N MET A 3 -51.96 21.38 43.13
CA MET A 3 -53.22 20.63 43.00
C MET A 3 -54.15 21.11 41.86
N TYR A 4 -54.29 20.21 40.87
CA TYR A 4 -55.41 19.94 39.95
C TYR A 4 -55.74 20.94 38.82
N ASP A 5 -55.58 20.46 37.57
CA ASP A 5 -56.69 20.43 36.62
C ASP A 5 -56.67 19.11 35.83
N ASP A 6 -57.85 18.51 35.79
CA ASP A 6 -58.16 17.14 35.41
C ASP A 6 -59.31 17.19 34.38
N ASN A 7 -59.35 16.20 33.51
CA ASN A 7 -60.47 15.77 32.65
C ASN A 7 -60.83 16.51 31.35
N LEU A 8 -60.83 15.70 30.28
CA LEU A 8 -61.97 15.30 29.40
C LEU A 8 -61.34 14.78 28.09
N LEU A 9 -61.69 13.66 27.44
CA LEU A 9 -62.67 12.58 27.60
C LEU A 9 -62.36 11.55 26.47
N GLY A 10 -62.84 10.31 26.55
CA GLY A 10 -63.02 9.47 25.34
C GLY A 10 -62.58 8.00 25.41
N LYS A 11 -63.21 7.20 26.27
CA LYS A 11 -63.23 5.74 26.18
C LYS A 11 -63.94 5.28 24.91
N ASN A 12 -63.46 4.23 24.25
CA ASN A 12 -64.33 3.24 23.60
C ASN A 12 -63.69 1.85 23.57
N ARG A 13 -64.51 0.88 23.99
CA ARG A 13 -64.30 -0.55 24.16
C ARG A 13 -65.25 -1.23 23.19
N ILE A 14 -64.83 -2.23 22.41
CA ILE A 14 -65.67 -3.37 21.98
C ILE A 14 -64.72 -4.54 21.69
N GLY A 15 -64.98 -5.69 22.33
CA GLY A 15 -64.45 -7.00 21.93
C GLY A 15 -65.49 -7.77 21.11
N ASN A 16 -65.05 -8.85 20.46
CA ASN A 16 -65.81 -10.05 20.05
C ASN A 16 -64.77 -11.04 19.47
N GLU A 17 -64.53 -12.19 20.12
CA GLU A 17 -65.17 -13.50 19.86
C GLU A 17 -64.91 -14.06 18.45
N ILE A 18 -64.04 -15.07 18.33
CA ILE A 18 -64.18 -16.17 17.33
C ILE A 18 -63.63 -17.50 17.92
N HIS A 19 -64.57 -18.31 18.41
CA HIS A 19 -64.73 -19.78 18.37
C HIS A 19 -63.63 -20.78 18.81
N ALA A 20 -64.06 -21.69 19.71
CA ALA A 20 -63.47 -22.99 20.02
C ALA A 20 -64.32 -24.15 19.44
N LEU A 21 -63.67 -25.33 19.32
CA LEU A 21 -64.14 -26.74 19.19
C LEU A 21 -63.74 -27.45 17.85
N PRO A 22 -63.60 -28.79 17.80
CA PRO A 22 -62.46 -29.56 18.31
C PRO A 22 -62.00 -30.65 17.31
N LEU A 23 -60.69 -30.84 17.06
CA LEU A 23 -60.24 -31.98 16.23
C LEU A 23 -59.19 -32.83 16.94
N ARG A 24 -59.59 -34.08 17.15
CA ARG A 24 -58.87 -35.23 17.71
C ARG A 24 -57.43 -35.31 17.21
N LEU A 25 -56.46 -35.31 18.12
CA LEU A 25 -55.12 -35.85 17.85
C LEU A 25 -55.26 -37.36 17.63
N CYS A 26 -55.23 -37.79 16.36
CA CYS A 26 -54.90 -39.16 16.03
C CYS A 26 -53.39 -39.32 16.22
N ARG A 27 -53.01 -40.09 17.24
CA ARG A 27 -51.64 -40.42 17.58
C ARG A 27 -51.05 -41.35 16.51
N SER A 28 -50.37 -40.80 15.51
CA SER A 28 -49.40 -41.56 14.71
C SER A 28 -48.02 -41.38 15.35
N SER A 29 -47.61 -42.36 16.15
CA SER A 29 -46.22 -42.49 16.62
C SER A 29 -45.31 -42.72 15.42
N VAL A 30 -44.67 -41.68 14.92
CA VAL A 30 -43.40 -41.83 14.20
C VAL A 30 -42.32 -41.82 15.27
N ALA A 31 -41.62 -42.93 15.41
CA ALA A 31 -40.48 -43.06 16.31
C ALA A 31 -39.39 -42.06 15.89
N ILE A 32 -39.29 -40.95 16.61
CA ILE A 32 -38.11 -40.08 16.56
C ILE A 32 -37.03 -40.82 17.34
N THR A 33 -36.13 -41.49 16.61
CA THR A 33 -34.85 -41.91 17.16
C THR A 33 -34.10 -40.67 17.64
N PRO A 34 -33.69 -40.59 18.92
CA PRO A 34 -32.92 -39.45 19.40
C PRO A 34 -31.57 -39.42 18.68
N SER A 35 -31.26 -38.31 18.02
CA SER A 35 -29.90 -38.02 17.54
C SER A 35 -28.93 -38.05 18.74
N PRO A 36 -27.72 -38.60 18.58
CA PRO A 36 -26.78 -38.71 19.68
C PRO A 36 -26.38 -37.32 20.19
N PRO A 37 -26.12 -37.16 21.50
CA PRO A 37 -25.67 -35.90 22.07
C PRO A 37 -24.31 -35.52 21.47
N VAL A 38 -24.19 -34.28 20.97
CA VAL A 38 -22.90 -33.71 20.57
C VAL A 38 -21.92 -33.90 21.73
N PRO A 39 -20.76 -34.56 21.54
CA PRO A 39 -19.85 -34.83 22.63
C PRO A 39 -19.36 -33.50 23.20
N ALA A 40 -19.60 -33.27 24.49
CA ALA A 40 -19.26 -32.04 25.22
C ALA A 40 -17.80 -31.56 25.03
N SER A 41 -16.90 -32.47 24.62
CA SER A 41 -15.51 -32.20 24.26
C SER A 41 -15.31 -31.31 23.03
N ARG A 42 -16.19 -31.36 22.02
CA ARG A 42 -16.06 -30.52 20.80
C ARG A 42 -16.49 -29.08 21.06
N SER A 43 -17.55 -28.91 21.85
CA SER A 43 -18.05 -27.60 22.27
C SER A 43 -17.06 -26.87 23.19
N SER A 44 -16.39 -27.60 24.10
CA SER A 44 -15.34 -27.03 24.93
C SER A 44 -14.10 -26.63 24.11
N GLN A 45 -13.67 -27.45 23.15
CA GLN A 45 -12.57 -27.12 22.22
C GLN A 45 -12.87 -25.89 21.36
N LEU A 46 -14.12 -25.72 20.92
CA LEU A 46 -14.55 -24.55 20.16
C LEU A 46 -14.42 -23.28 21.00
N THR A 47 -14.86 -23.37 22.26
CA THR A 47 -14.83 -22.27 23.22
C THR A 47 -13.40 -21.82 23.54
N GLU A 48 -12.46 -22.74 23.74
CA GLU A 48 -11.03 -22.41 23.92
C GLU A 48 -10.44 -21.78 22.66
N SER A 49 -10.80 -22.30 21.49
CA SER A 49 -10.30 -21.80 20.22
C SER A 49 -10.82 -20.39 19.90
N LEU A 50 -12.05 -20.05 20.31
CA LEU A 50 -12.62 -18.70 20.24
C LEU A 50 -11.95 -17.72 21.21
N LYS A 51 -11.52 -18.15 22.41
CA LYS A 51 -10.78 -17.27 23.35
C LYS A 51 -9.46 -16.79 22.74
N LEU A 52 -8.75 -17.67 22.05
CA LEU A 52 -7.51 -17.32 21.34
C LEU A 52 -7.78 -16.35 20.18
N GLU A 53 -8.92 -16.49 19.51
CA GLU A 53 -9.33 -15.60 18.42
C GLU A 53 -9.57 -14.16 18.88
N HIS A 54 -10.13 -13.96 20.07
CA HIS A 54 -10.35 -12.64 20.64
C HIS A 54 -9.06 -11.81 20.73
N GLN A 55 -7.97 -12.42 21.22
CA GLN A 55 -6.67 -11.75 21.33
C GLN A 55 -6.10 -11.40 19.94
N LEU A 56 -6.24 -12.31 18.99
CA LEU A 56 -5.76 -12.10 17.62
C LEU A 56 -6.55 -11.00 16.90
N LEU A 57 -7.87 -10.95 17.06
CA LEU A 57 -8.72 -9.91 16.49
C LEU A 57 -8.38 -8.53 17.09
N ARG A 58 -8.18 -8.47 18.41
CA ARG A 58 -7.78 -7.23 19.10
C ARG A 58 -6.47 -6.67 18.54
N VAL A 59 -5.46 -7.50 18.29
CA VAL A 59 -4.18 -7.05 17.70
C VAL A 59 -4.39 -6.46 16.30
N THR A 60 -5.16 -7.14 15.44
CA THR A 60 -5.43 -6.64 14.07
C THR A 60 -6.17 -5.30 14.09
N PHE A 61 -7.12 -5.14 15.02
CA PHE A 61 -7.89 -3.92 15.18
C PHE A 61 -7.04 -2.75 15.72
N GLU A 62 -6.15 -3.01 16.68
CA GLU A 62 -5.22 -1.97 17.15
C GLU A 62 -4.23 -1.56 16.07
N HIS A 63 -3.78 -2.49 15.24
CA HIS A 63 -2.95 -2.17 14.08
C HIS A 63 -3.71 -1.28 13.08
N TYR A 64 -4.95 -1.64 12.73
CA TYR A 64 -5.81 -0.80 11.90
C TYR A 64 -5.97 0.62 12.46
N LYS A 65 -6.31 0.74 13.75
CA LYS A 65 -6.42 2.03 14.44
C LYS A 65 -5.13 2.83 14.40
N LYS A 66 -3.98 2.17 14.57
CA LYS A 66 -2.66 2.81 14.48
C LYS A 66 -2.42 3.38 13.09
N THR A 67 -2.73 2.63 12.04
CA THR A 67 -2.62 3.07 10.64
C THR A 67 -3.48 4.29 10.35
N ILE A 68 -4.77 4.25 10.72
CA ILE A 68 -5.67 5.41 10.52
C ILE A 68 -5.14 6.64 11.24
N ARG A 69 -4.72 6.49 12.50
CA ARG A 69 -4.17 7.62 13.28
C ARG A 69 -2.91 8.20 12.64
N ALA A 70 -2.04 7.35 12.08
CA ALA A 70 -0.82 7.79 11.42
C ALA A 70 -1.13 8.55 10.12
N ASN A 71 -2.03 8.01 9.28
CA ASN A 71 -2.45 8.63 8.03
C ASN A 71 -3.18 9.96 8.28
N HIS A 72 -4.07 10.01 9.28
CA HIS A 72 -4.78 11.22 9.66
C HIS A 72 -3.82 12.32 10.12
N ARG A 73 -2.85 12.00 11.00
CA ARG A 73 -1.82 12.96 11.43
C ARG A 73 -0.96 13.47 10.28
N TYR A 74 -0.66 12.62 9.30
CA TYR A 74 0.07 13.04 8.11
C TYR A 74 -0.75 14.02 7.28
N LEU A 75 -2.03 13.70 7.04
CA LEU A 75 -2.96 14.58 6.33
C LEU A 75 -3.11 15.92 7.02
N GLU A 76 -3.32 15.96 8.34
CA GLU A 76 -3.46 17.21 9.09
C GLU A 76 -2.22 18.11 8.94
N LYS A 77 -1.01 17.53 9.03
CA LYS A 77 0.24 18.28 8.87
C LYS A 77 0.39 18.86 7.47
N GLU A 78 0.14 18.06 6.44
CA GLU A 78 0.23 18.51 5.05
C GLU A 78 -0.81 19.57 4.71
N VAL A 79 -2.07 19.37 5.13
CA VAL A 79 -3.14 20.36 4.95
C VAL A 79 -2.78 21.67 5.64
N THR A 80 -2.32 21.63 6.89
CA THR A 80 -1.89 22.83 7.63
C THR A 80 -0.75 23.54 6.90
N SER A 81 0.22 22.78 6.37
CA SER A 81 1.35 23.34 5.62
C SER A 81 0.94 23.95 4.28
N ILE A 82 -0.03 23.37 3.58
CA ILE A 82 -0.57 23.90 2.32
C ILE A 82 -1.37 25.17 2.60
N VAL A 83 -2.23 25.17 3.62
CA VAL A 83 -3.03 26.34 4.02
C VAL A 83 -2.14 27.50 4.42
N SER A 84 -1.08 27.27 5.21
CA SER A 84 -0.14 28.34 5.56
C SER A 84 0.64 28.86 4.34
N SER A 85 1.07 27.95 3.46
CA SER A 85 1.75 28.33 2.21
C SER A 85 0.84 29.15 1.31
N PHE A 86 -0.45 28.81 1.24
CA PHE A 86 -1.47 29.57 0.51
C PHE A 86 -1.76 30.93 1.17
N GLY A 87 -1.92 30.97 2.50
CA GLY A 87 -2.12 32.21 3.25
C GLY A 87 -0.98 33.22 3.04
N ASN A 88 0.27 32.74 3.00
CA ASN A 88 1.43 33.57 2.69
C ASN A 88 1.40 34.15 1.26
N LEU A 89 0.78 33.45 0.30
CA LEU A 89 0.60 33.99 -1.07
C LEU A 89 -0.41 35.12 -1.12
N VAL A 90 -1.47 35.02 -0.30
CA VAL A 90 -2.55 36.01 -0.26
C VAL A 90 -2.14 37.25 0.54
N ALA A 91 -1.32 37.08 1.57
CA ALA A 91 -0.87 38.17 2.44
C ALA A 91 0.21 39.06 1.80
N ASP A 92 1.05 38.51 0.93
CA ASP A 92 2.04 39.27 0.15
C ASP A 92 1.31 40.08 -0.94
N ASN A 93 0.84 41.27 -0.58
CA ASN A 93 0.11 42.22 -1.44
C ASN A 93 1.00 42.94 -2.48
N ASN A 94 2.17 42.36 -2.78
CA ASN A 94 3.17 42.97 -3.66
C ASN A 94 2.80 42.71 -5.13
N ASP A 95 3.18 43.60 -6.05
CA ASP A 95 2.95 43.40 -7.48
C ASP A 95 3.81 42.23 -7.98
N TRP A 96 3.25 41.02 -7.96
CA TRP A 96 3.97 39.81 -8.34
C TRP A 96 4.18 39.80 -9.85
N SER A 97 5.43 39.70 -10.28
CA SER A 97 5.71 39.35 -11.68
C SER A 97 4.99 38.04 -12.03
N LYS A 98 4.32 38.01 -13.19
CA LYS A 98 3.59 36.85 -13.72
C LYS A 98 4.37 35.55 -13.60
N TYR A 99 5.68 35.59 -13.80
CA TYR A 99 6.57 34.43 -13.67
C TYR A 99 6.61 33.87 -12.25
N VAL A 100 6.69 34.74 -11.24
CA VAL A 100 6.79 34.34 -9.83
C VAL A 100 5.46 33.75 -9.36
N ALA A 101 4.33 34.35 -9.75
CA ALA A 101 3.00 33.82 -9.45
C ALA A 101 2.80 32.41 -10.05
N VAL A 102 3.13 32.22 -11.33
CA VAL A 102 3.04 30.92 -12.02
C VAL A 102 3.93 29.87 -11.35
N SER A 103 5.17 30.23 -11.01
CA SER A 103 6.11 29.33 -10.33
C SER A 103 5.58 28.86 -8.97
N ARG A 104 5.02 29.77 -8.17
CA ARG A 104 4.46 29.44 -6.86
C ARG A 104 3.20 28.58 -6.95
N LEU A 105 2.29 28.89 -7.87
CA LEU A 105 1.11 28.05 -8.14
C LEU A 105 1.51 26.65 -8.60
N THR A 106 2.52 26.54 -9.46
CA THR A 106 3.05 25.24 -9.93
C THR A 106 3.59 24.40 -8.77
N SER A 107 4.29 25.04 -7.81
CA SER A 107 4.77 24.39 -6.59
C SER A 107 3.62 23.87 -5.72
N LEU A 108 2.57 24.68 -5.52
CA LEU A 108 1.38 24.25 -4.77
C LEU A 108 0.65 23.09 -5.46
N VAL A 109 0.48 23.14 -6.78
CA VAL A 109 -0.11 22.06 -7.56
C VAL A 109 0.69 20.76 -7.37
N SER A 110 2.02 20.85 -7.43
CA SER A 110 2.90 19.69 -7.22
C SER A 110 2.75 19.10 -5.81
N ARG A 111 2.62 19.95 -4.79
CA ARG A 111 2.38 19.51 -3.40
C ARG A 111 1.01 18.86 -3.22
N LEU A 112 -0.04 19.42 -3.81
CA LEU A 112 -1.40 18.86 -3.78
C LEU A 112 -1.46 17.51 -4.50
N GLN A 113 -0.79 17.36 -5.64
CA GLN A 113 -0.68 16.08 -6.33
C GLN A 113 0.09 15.05 -5.48
N GLY A 114 1.16 15.46 -4.81
CA GLY A 114 1.89 14.62 -3.86
C GLY A 114 1.03 14.14 -2.69
N LEU A 115 0.25 15.06 -2.09
CA LEU A 115 -0.70 14.74 -1.02
C LEU A 115 -1.78 13.78 -1.50
N LYS A 116 -2.37 14.02 -2.69
CA LYS A 116 -3.36 13.12 -3.30
C LYS A 116 -2.82 11.69 -3.40
N ARG A 117 -1.62 11.52 -3.95
CA ARG A 117 -0.98 10.21 -4.08
C ARG A 117 -0.76 9.54 -2.72
N LYS A 118 -0.35 10.31 -1.70
CA LYS A 118 -0.15 9.78 -0.35
C LYS A 118 -1.47 9.38 0.34
N LEU A 119 -2.55 10.12 0.08
CA LEU A 119 -3.87 9.78 0.59
C LEU A 119 -4.42 8.51 -0.07
N GLU A 120 -4.22 8.35 -1.38
CA GLU A 120 -4.59 7.12 -2.10
C GLU A 120 -3.83 5.90 -1.56
N GLU A 121 -2.52 6.03 -1.33
CA GLU A 121 -1.72 4.95 -0.71
C GLU A 121 -2.20 4.65 0.72
N GLY A 122 -2.44 5.68 1.54
CA GLY A 122 -2.97 5.51 2.90
C GLY A 122 -4.33 4.82 2.91
N SER A 123 -5.22 5.21 2.01
CA SER A 123 -6.55 4.62 1.83
C SER A 123 -6.47 3.15 1.42
N ASN A 124 -5.56 2.79 0.51
CA ASN A 124 -5.34 1.40 0.11
C ASN A 124 -4.88 0.53 1.30
N VAL A 125 -3.96 1.04 2.12
CA VAL A 125 -3.50 0.32 3.32
C VAL A 125 -4.62 0.18 4.34
N GLU A 126 -5.42 1.23 4.58
CA GLU A 126 -6.58 1.17 5.48
C GLU A 126 -7.62 0.16 5.00
N ASN A 127 -7.95 0.17 3.70
CA ASN A 127 -8.91 -0.74 3.10
C ASN A 127 -8.43 -2.21 3.24
N LEU A 128 -7.14 -2.47 3.05
CA LEU A 128 -6.57 -3.80 3.27
C LEU A 128 -6.75 -4.27 4.72
N GLN A 129 -6.55 -3.38 5.71
CA GLN A 129 -6.76 -3.72 7.11
C GLN A 129 -8.25 -3.96 7.42
N VAL A 130 -9.15 -3.16 6.84
CA VAL A 130 -10.61 -3.37 6.95
C VAL A 130 -11.01 -4.72 6.38
N GLN A 131 -10.51 -5.08 5.20
CA GLN A 131 -10.78 -6.39 4.58
C GLN A 131 -10.30 -7.54 5.46
N ARG A 132 -9.12 -7.41 6.08
CA ARG A 132 -8.61 -8.40 7.04
C ARG A 132 -9.52 -8.54 8.26
N CYS A 133 -10.00 -7.42 8.81
CA CYS A 133 -10.96 -7.44 9.92
C CYS A 133 -12.29 -8.07 9.52
N ARG A 134 -12.85 -7.73 8.35
CA ARG A 134 -14.10 -8.32 7.83
C ARG A 134 -13.98 -9.83 7.63
N ALA A 135 -12.96 -10.28 6.90
CA ALA A 135 -12.72 -11.71 6.69
C ALA A 135 -12.54 -12.48 8.00
N ARG A 136 -12.08 -11.81 9.07
CA ARG A 136 -11.96 -12.40 10.41
C ARG A 136 -13.31 -12.51 11.10
N ILE A 137 -14.17 -11.49 10.98
CA ILE A 137 -15.55 -11.52 11.49
C ILE A 137 -16.35 -12.61 10.80
N ASP A 138 -16.35 -12.65 9.46
CA ASP A 138 -17.05 -13.67 8.67
C ASP A 138 -16.63 -15.10 9.08
N TYR A 139 -15.34 -15.28 9.38
CA TYR A 139 -14.79 -16.54 9.87
C TYR A 139 -15.27 -16.90 11.28
N LEU A 140 -15.39 -15.93 12.19
CA LEU A 140 -15.93 -16.16 13.52
C LEU A 140 -17.43 -16.49 13.45
N GLU A 141 -18.16 -15.89 12.51
CA GLU A 141 -19.57 -16.19 12.26
C GLU A 141 -19.78 -17.60 11.67
N SER A 142 -18.80 -18.12 10.91
CA SER A 142 -18.81 -19.49 10.39
C SER A 142 -18.46 -20.59 11.42
N ALA A 143 -18.31 -20.24 12.70
CA ALA A 143 -17.91 -21.20 13.73
C ALA A 143 -19.01 -22.24 14.00
N ASP A 144 -18.69 -23.50 13.75
CA ASP A 144 -19.60 -24.64 13.94
C ASP A 144 -18.88 -25.78 14.68
N ALA A 145 -19.56 -26.38 15.66
CA ALA A 145 -19.04 -27.47 16.47
C ALA A 145 -18.83 -28.75 15.65
N ASP A 146 -19.58 -28.92 14.56
CA ASP A 146 -19.50 -30.10 13.70
C ASP A 146 -18.29 -30.04 12.73
N ASN A 147 -17.78 -28.85 12.42
CA ASN A 147 -16.63 -28.63 11.52
C ASN A 147 -15.44 -27.92 12.20
N ILE A 148 -15.21 -28.21 13.48
CA ILE A 148 -14.14 -27.56 14.25
C ILE A 148 -12.73 -27.79 13.69
N THR A 149 -12.47 -28.95 13.07
CA THR A 149 -11.16 -29.28 12.49
C THR A 149 -10.88 -28.45 11.24
N GLY A 150 -11.87 -28.27 10.35
CA GLY A 150 -11.76 -27.40 9.17
C GLY A 150 -11.63 -25.93 9.55
N TRP A 151 -12.37 -25.51 10.57
CA TRP A 151 -12.30 -24.18 11.15
C TRP A 151 -10.88 -23.90 11.71
N ASN A 152 -10.36 -24.79 12.57
CA ASN A 152 -9.01 -24.68 13.12
C ASN A 152 -7.90 -24.67 12.06
N ASN A 153 -8.01 -25.49 11.01
CA ASN A 153 -7.05 -25.45 9.89
C ASN A 153 -7.06 -24.10 9.16
N THR A 154 -8.23 -23.50 8.98
CA THR A 154 -8.37 -22.18 8.36
C THR A 154 -7.79 -21.07 9.25
N LYS A 155 -8.00 -21.16 10.57
CA LYS A 155 -7.30 -20.30 11.54
C LYS A 155 -5.80 -20.41 11.44
N LEU A 156 -5.25 -21.62 11.45
CA LEU A 156 -3.80 -21.84 11.37
C LEU A 156 -3.21 -21.30 10.07
N LYS A 157 -3.85 -21.57 8.92
CA LYS A 157 -3.44 -21.01 7.61
C LYS A 157 -3.37 -19.49 7.65
N ARG A 158 -4.38 -18.84 8.24
CA ARG A 158 -4.43 -17.37 8.33
C ARG A 158 -3.38 -16.79 9.26
N ILE A 159 -3.19 -17.40 10.44
CA ILE A 159 -2.15 -16.98 11.40
C ILE A 159 -0.77 -17.14 10.74
N LEU A 160 -0.55 -18.25 10.05
CA LEU A 160 0.69 -18.52 9.33
C LEU A 160 0.93 -17.46 8.24
N VAL A 161 -0.08 -17.16 7.41
CA VAL A 161 0.03 -16.11 6.38
C VAL A 161 0.34 -14.76 7.01
N ASN A 162 -0.36 -14.34 8.07
CA ASN A 162 -0.06 -13.08 8.75
C ASN A 162 1.36 -13.06 9.33
N LYS A 163 1.79 -14.16 9.96
CA LYS A 163 3.13 -14.26 10.54
C LYS A 163 4.22 -14.26 9.46
N ILE A 164 3.99 -14.93 8.33
CA ILE A 164 4.88 -14.89 7.18
C ILE A 164 4.89 -13.50 6.57
N LEU A 165 3.75 -12.82 6.43
CA LEU A 165 3.68 -11.43 5.93
C LEU A 165 4.46 -10.47 6.84
N ASP A 166 4.40 -10.66 8.17
CA ASP A 166 5.13 -9.83 9.13
C ASP A 166 6.64 -10.14 9.19
N LEU A 167 7.04 -11.37 8.86
CA LEU A 167 8.45 -11.80 8.86
C LEU A 167 9.12 -11.68 7.50
N ALA A 168 8.34 -11.71 6.43
CA ALA A 168 8.81 -11.44 5.09
C ALA A 168 8.94 -9.93 4.98
N ASP A 169 10.13 -9.46 4.67
CA ASP A 169 10.40 -8.06 4.35
C ASP A 169 9.76 -7.68 2.99
N ILE A 170 8.45 -7.86 2.85
CA ILE A 170 7.70 -7.71 1.60
C ILE A 170 7.87 -6.30 1.04
N ASP A 171 7.93 -5.30 1.90
CA ASP A 171 8.16 -3.91 1.48
C ASP A 171 9.54 -3.76 0.81
N ILE A 172 10.56 -4.47 1.29
CA ILE A 172 11.89 -4.48 0.68
C ILE A 172 11.84 -5.15 -0.70
N PHE A 173 11.14 -6.27 -0.82
CA PHE A 173 10.98 -6.97 -2.10
C PHE A 173 10.13 -6.15 -3.09
N ARG A 174 9.08 -5.48 -2.63
CA ARG A 174 8.21 -4.64 -3.44
C ARG A 174 8.93 -3.38 -3.93
N ASP A 175 9.80 -2.79 -3.10
CA ASP A 175 10.65 -1.68 -3.53
C ASP A 175 11.72 -2.14 -4.53
N ALA A 176 12.28 -3.34 -4.36
CA ALA A 176 13.17 -3.94 -5.36
C ALA A 176 12.45 -4.21 -6.68
N GLU A 177 11.22 -4.75 -6.63
CA GLU A 177 10.38 -5.02 -7.80
C GLU A 177 10.07 -3.75 -8.59
N LYS A 178 9.69 -2.65 -7.92
CA LYS A 178 9.49 -1.34 -8.57
C LYS A 178 10.74 -0.89 -9.35
N VAL A 179 11.92 -1.06 -8.78
CA VAL A 179 13.19 -0.70 -9.44
C VAL A 179 13.43 -1.62 -10.63
N ILE A 180 13.25 -2.94 -10.47
CA ILE A 180 13.40 -3.91 -11.56
C ILE A 180 12.45 -3.59 -12.71
N ASP A 181 11.19 -3.27 -12.43
CA ASP A 181 10.19 -2.92 -13.46
C ASP A 181 10.48 -1.57 -14.13
N ALA A 182 11.03 -0.60 -13.40
CA ALA A 182 11.52 0.64 -14.00
C ALA A 182 12.70 0.37 -14.94
N LEU A 183 13.64 -0.50 -14.54
CA LEU A 183 14.77 -0.88 -15.37
C LEU A 183 14.35 -1.65 -16.63
N LYS A 184 13.39 -2.59 -16.51
CA LYS A 184 12.80 -3.29 -17.66
C LYS A 184 12.14 -2.33 -18.66
N ARG A 185 11.53 -1.26 -18.17
CA ARG A 185 10.93 -0.19 -18.99
C ARG A 185 11.95 0.86 -19.48
N ARG A 186 13.25 0.65 -19.22
CA ARG A 186 14.34 1.59 -19.56
C ARG A 186 14.21 2.97 -18.89
N GLU A 187 13.45 3.05 -17.79
CA GLU A 187 13.29 4.29 -17.04
C GLU A 187 14.45 4.51 -16.06
N VAL A 188 15.54 5.10 -16.57
CA VAL A 188 16.75 5.36 -15.76
C VAL A 188 16.49 6.41 -14.67
N ALA A 189 15.59 7.37 -14.91
CA ALA A 189 15.25 8.41 -13.94
C ALA A 189 14.64 7.86 -12.64
N SER A 190 13.72 6.90 -12.74
CA SER A 190 13.07 6.24 -11.60
C SER A 190 14.08 5.45 -10.77
N ALA A 191 15.02 4.75 -11.42
CA ALA A 191 16.08 4.00 -10.75
C ALA A 191 17.11 4.92 -10.07
N LEU A 192 17.44 6.07 -10.67
CA LEU A 192 18.33 7.07 -10.07
C LEU A 192 17.72 7.77 -8.86
N ALA A 193 16.39 8.01 -8.86
CA ALA A 193 15.68 8.51 -7.69
C ALA A 193 15.81 7.53 -6.52
N TRP A 194 15.64 6.23 -6.79
CA TRP A 194 15.85 5.18 -5.77
C TRP A 194 17.31 5.15 -5.24
N CYS A 195 18.31 5.38 -6.11
CA CYS A 195 19.70 5.51 -5.67
C CYS A 195 19.91 6.70 -4.72
N ALA A 196 19.22 7.82 -4.95
CA ALA A 196 19.29 8.97 -4.06
C ALA A 196 18.72 8.64 -2.68
N ASP A 197 17.59 7.95 -2.63
CA ASP A 197 16.93 7.55 -1.39
C ASP A 197 17.74 6.50 -0.61
N ASN A 198 18.48 5.62 -1.31
CA ASN A 198 19.26 4.53 -0.72
C ASN A 198 20.77 4.81 -0.63
N ARG A 199 21.19 6.06 -0.81
CA ARG A 199 22.60 6.44 -0.99
C ARG A 199 23.55 5.97 0.12
N THR A 200 23.10 6.01 1.37
CA THR A 200 23.90 5.59 2.54
C THR A 200 24.16 4.08 2.53
N ARG A 201 23.16 3.28 2.14
CA ARG A 201 23.26 1.81 1.99
C ARG A 201 24.17 1.44 0.84
N LEU A 202 23.99 2.10 -0.31
CA LEU A 202 24.81 1.88 -1.50
C LEU A 202 26.29 2.18 -1.24
N LYS A 203 26.60 3.29 -0.55
CA LYS A 203 27.97 3.64 -0.15
C LYS A 203 28.60 2.60 0.76
N LYS A 204 27.86 2.07 1.75
CA LYS A 204 28.35 1.02 2.66
C LYS A 204 28.66 -0.29 1.90
N SER A 205 27.81 -0.66 0.95
CA SER A 205 28.00 -1.85 0.10
C SER A 205 29.03 -1.69 -1.01
N LYS A 206 29.58 -0.47 -1.22
CA LYS A 206 30.44 -0.13 -2.37
C LYS A 206 29.83 -0.52 -3.72
N SER A 207 28.51 -0.45 -3.85
CA SER A 207 27.80 -0.88 -5.07
C SER A 207 28.09 0.04 -6.25
N LYS A 208 28.36 -0.56 -7.43
CA LYS A 208 28.56 0.15 -8.71
C LYS A 208 27.23 0.52 -9.40
N PHE A 209 26.10 0.26 -8.78
CA PHE A 209 24.78 0.40 -9.41
C PHE A 209 24.46 1.83 -9.87
N GLU A 210 24.70 2.85 -9.04
CA GLU A 210 24.50 4.26 -9.42
C GLU A 210 25.39 4.62 -10.62
N PHE A 211 26.63 4.11 -10.65
CA PHE A 211 27.56 4.34 -11.76
C PHE A 211 27.06 3.70 -13.07
N GLN A 212 26.61 2.44 -13.03
CA GLN A 212 26.06 1.75 -14.20
C GLN A 212 24.82 2.45 -14.78
N LEU A 213 23.94 2.99 -13.93
CA LEU A 213 22.79 3.76 -14.39
C LEU A 213 23.19 5.06 -15.08
N ARG A 214 24.17 5.79 -14.52
CA ARG A 214 24.69 7.03 -15.13
C ARG A 214 25.37 6.76 -16.48
N LEU A 215 26.08 5.64 -16.61
CA LEU A 215 26.64 5.22 -17.89
C LEU A 215 25.55 4.87 -18.91
N GLN A 216 24.51 4.15 -18.49
CA GLN A 216 23.39 3.81 -19.37
C GLN A 216 22.71 5.08 -19.90
N GLU A 217 22.41 6.05 -19.04
CA GLU A 217 21.80 7.33 -19.48
C GLU A 217 22.70 8.08 -20.47
N PHE A 218 24.02 8.07 -20.24
CA PHE A 218 24.97 8.65 -21.18
C PHE A 218 24.94 7.94 -22.54
N ILE A 219 24.95 6.60 -22.57
CA ILE A 219 24.89 5.82 -23.81
C ILE A 219 23.58 6.09 -24.56
N GLU A 220 22.45 6.21 -23.86
CA GLU A 220 21.18 6.57 -24.51
C GLU A 220 21.21 7.99 -25.11
N LEU A 221 21.89 8.97 -24.47
CA LEU A 221 22.09 10.30 -25.04
C LEU A 221 22.98 10.29 -26.29
N VAL A 222 23.99 9.43 -26.32
CA VAL A 222 24.85 9.22 -27.50
C VAL A 222 24.08 8.54 -28.62
N ARG A 223 23.25 7.53 -28.32
CA ARG A 223 22.36 6.88 -29.29
C ARG A 223 21.32 7.83 -29.88
N ALA A 224 20.88 8.83 -29.13
CA ALA A 224 19.95 9.86 -29.59
C ALA A 224 20.63 10.98 -30.41
N ASP A 225 21.88 10.79 -30.85
CA ASP A 225 22.70 11.77 -31.58
C ASP A 225 22.82 13.15 -30.89
N SER A 226 22.55 13.20 -29.58
CA SER A 226 22.50 14.42 -28.79
C SER A 226 23.84 14.69 -28.10
N TYR A 227 24.94 14.68 -28.88
CA TYR A 227 26.33 14.73 -28.40
C TYR A 227 26.62 15.90 -27.45
N LYS A 228 26.06 17.09 -27.73
CA LYS A 228 26.23 18.27 -26.87
C LYS A 228 25.67 18.04 -25.46
N GLN A 229 24.51 17.39 -25.36
CA GLN A 229 23.88 17.05 -24.08
C GLN A 229 24.63 15.91 -23.38
N ALA A 230 25.07 14.90 -24.13
CA ALA A 230 25.88 13.80 -23.60
C ALA A 230 27.19 14.29 -22.96
N ILE A 231 27.92 15.19 -23.62
CA ILE A 231 29.16 15.78 -23.08
C ILE A 231 28.87 16.61 -21.82
N HIS A 232 27.80 17.40 -21.82
CA HIS A 232 27.40 18.16 -20.64
C HIS A 232 27.05 17.23 -19.46
N TYR A 233 26.27 16.19 -19.73
CA TYR A 233 25.87 15.17 -18.76
C TYR A 233 27.10 14.46 -18.17
N ALA A 234 28.04 14.01 -19.00
CA ALA A 234 29.26 13.34 -18.55
C ALA A 234 30.08 14.22 -17.60
N ARG A 235 30.28 15.49 -17.95
CA ARG A 235 31.04 16.43 -17.10
C ARG A 235 30.37 16.67 -15.73
N LYS A 236 29.03 16.63 -15.70
CA LYS A 236 28.25 16.87 -14.48
C LYS A 236 28.13 15.62 -13.60
N HIS A 237 27.83 14.48 -14.21
CA HIS A 237 27.42 13.26 -13.53
C HIS A 237 28.42 12.11 -13.60
N LEU A 238 29.54 12.21 -14.32
CA LEU A 238 30.56 11.16 -14.36
C LEU A 238 31.88 11.58 -13.69
N LYS A 239 32.09 12.90 -13.50
CA LYS A 239 33.29 13.46 -12.84
C LYS A 239 33.64 12.82 -11.49
N PRO A 240 32.68 12.55 -10.57
CA PRO A 240 33.00 11.93 -9.28
C PRO A 240 33.62 10.52 -9.37
N TRP A 241 33.38 9.80 -10.46
CA TRP A 241 33.86 8.43 -10.66
C TRP A 241 35.17 8.36 -11.44
N GLY A 242 35.73 9.51 -11.85
CA GLY A 242 37.02 9.57 -12.55
C GLY A 242 38.18 8.97 -11.77
N ALA A 243 38.18 9.09 -10.44
CA ALA A 243 39.25 8.52 -9.60
C ALA A 243 39.14 7.00 -9.42
N THR A 244 37.94 6.41 -9.55
CA THR A 244 37.68 5.01 -9.19
C THR A 244 37.35 4.11 -10.38
N HIS A 245 36.84 4.66 -11.50
CA HIS A 245 36.38 3.89 -12.67
C HIS A 245 36.86 4.50 -14.00
N MET A 246 38.05 5.10 -14.04
CA MET A 246 38.56 5.79 -15.23
C MET A 246 38.58 4.92 -16.49
N ASN A 247 38.98 3.65 -16.38
CA ASN A 247 39.04 2.74 -17.53
C ASN A 247 37.64 2.53 -18.12
N GLU A 248 36.63 2.25 -17.29
CA GLU A 248 35.23 2.06 -17.72
C GLU A 248 34.69 3.37 -18.34
N LEU A 249 35.04 4.53 -17.79
CA LEU A 249 34.68 5.85 -18.34
C LEU A 249 35.32 6.13 -19.70
N GLN A 250 36.60 5.83 -19.88
CA GLN A 250 37.30 6.04 -21.16
C GLN A 250 36.68 5.19 -22.27
N HIS A 251 36.32 3.95 -21.96
CA HIS A 251 35.66 3.05 -22.92
C HIS A 251 34.27 3.56 -23.30
N VAL A 252 33.48 4.05 -22.35
CA VAL A 252 32.15 4.60 -22.64
C VAL A 252 32.26 5.95 -23.35
N LEU A 253 33.18 6.84 -22.98
CA LEU A 253 33.39 8.12 -23.66
C LEU A 253 33.88 7.95 -25.11
N ALA A 254 34.60 6.86 -25.41
CA ALA A 254 34.99 6.52 -26.78
C ALA A 254 33.78 6.28 -27.71
N THR A 255 32.60 5.94 -27.16
CA THR A 255 31.36 5.86 -27.95
C THR A 255 30.90 7.20 -28.54
N LEU A 256 31.47 8.33 -28.11
CA LEU A 256 31.27 9.63 -28.77
C LEU A 256 32.00 9.73 -30.12
N ALA A 257 33.09 8.98 -30.29
CA ALA A 257 33.93 9.03 -31.48
C ALA A 257 33.48 8.01 -32.55
N PHE A 258 32.76 6.96 -32.15
CA PHE A 258 32.28 5.89 -33.02
C PHE A 258 30.76 5.92 -33.14
N LYS A 259 30.24 6.04 -34.37
CA LYS A 259 28.80 6.05 -34.65
C LYS A 259 28.19 4.68 -34.34
N SER A 260 26.89 4.61 -34.01
CA SER A 260 26.17 3.36 -33.68
C SER A 260 26.23 2.25 -34.75
N THR A 261 26.71 2.56 -35.96
CA THR A 261 26.89 1.67 -37.11
C THR A 261 28.35 1.22 -37.33
N THR A 262 29.24 1.34 -36.36
CA THR A 262 30.65 0.92 -36.54
C THR A 262 30.86 -0.60 -36.55
N GLU A 263 31.66 -1.09 -37.50
CA GLU A 263 32.08 -2.50 -37.65
C GLU A 263 33.17 -2.94 -36.63
N CYS A 264 33.66 -2.01 -35.79
CA CYS A 264 34.59 -2.33 -34.70
C CYS A 264 33.90 -3.19 -33.62
N THR A 265 34.18 -4.49 -33.62
CA THR A 265 33.63 -5.48 -32.69
C THR A 265 33.81 -5.11 -31.22
N THR A 266 34.92 -4.46 -30.85
CA THR A 266 35.24 -4.04 -29.48
C THR A 266 34.30 -2.95 -28.95
N TYR A 267 33.75 -2.09 -29.82
CA TYR A 267 32.89 -0.97 -29.45
C TYR A 267 31.41 -1.23 -29.79
N ASN A 268 31.13 -2.10 -30.75
CA ASN A 268 29.78 -2.52 -31.11
C ASN A 268 29.06 -3.25 -29.94
N PHE A 269 29.81 -4.01 -29.13
CA PHE A 269 29.29 -4.66 -27.92
C PHE A 269 28.61 -3.69 -26.94
N PHE A 270 29.09 -2.44 -26.79
CA PHE A 270 28.47 -1.45 -25.89
C PHE A 270 27.17 -0.85 -26.45
N PHE A 271 27.00 -0.86 -27.77
CA PHE A 271 25.74 -0.49 -28.40
C PHE A 271 24.74 -1.66 -28.44
N LEU A 272 25.19 -2.91 -28.34
CA LEU A 272 24.33 -4.11 -28.30
C LEU A 272 23.97 -4.56 -26.88
N CYS A 273 24.87 -4.43 -25.90
CA CYS A 273 24.60 -4.77 -24.52
C CYS A 273 23.78 -3.66 -23.87
N ASN A 274 22.49 -3.90 -23.68
CA ASN A 274 21.80 -3.29 -22.55
C ASN A 274 22.48 -3.82 -21.30
N PHE A 275 23.15 -2.94 -20.53
CA PHE A 275 23.74 -3.31 -19.23
C PHE A 275 22.71 -3.91 -18.25
N PHE A 276 21.41 -3.83 -18.60
CA PHE A 276 20.27 -4.36 -17.85
C PHE A 276 19.46 -5.43 -18.61
N SER A 277 20.05 -6.13 -19.59
CA SER A 277 19.41 -7.36 -20.10
C SER A 277 19.48 -8.42 -18.99
N PHE A 278 18.40 -8.56 -18.24
CA PHE A 278 18.11 -9.75 -17.44
C PHE A 278 17.64 -10.88 -18.35
#